data_AF-A0A1G2YT13-F1
#
_entry.id   AF-A0A1G2YT13-F1
#
_cell.length_a   1.000
_cell.length_b   1.000
_cell.length_c   1.000
_cell.angle_alpha   90.00
_cell.angle_beta   90.00
_cell.angle_gamma   90.00
#
_symmetry.space_group_name_H-M   'P 1'
#
loop_
_entity.id
_entity.type
_entity.pdbx_description
1 polymer ?
#
loop_
_entity_poly.entity_id
_entity_poly.type
_entity_poly.pdbx_seq_one_letter_code
_entity_poly.pdbx_strand_id
1 'polypeptide(L)'
;MMSVDEIISALKQYKQDHQKEYGIKSLGIFGSVSKGEISKNSDLDIFVELEKPDLFLLADIKQDIEQDLNIPVDIVRMRENMNPLLQKIIARDGIYV
;
A
#
# COMPACT_ATOMS: atom_id res chain seq x y z
N MET A 1 19.37 -0.60 3.10
CA MET A 1 18.39 -1.56 2.57
C MET A 1 17.26 -1.49 3.57
N MET A 2 16.09 -0.95 3.19
CA MET A 2 14.98 -0.83 4.13
C MET A 2 14.46 -2.22 4.48
N SER A 3 14.13 -2.42 5.75
CA SER A 3 13.45 -3.61 6.25
C SER A 3 11.94 -3.49 6.06
N VAL A 4 11.25 -4.64 6.04
CA VAL A 4 9.78 -4.69 5.98
C VAL A 4 9.17 -3.92 7.15
N ASP A 5 9.78 -4.01 8.34
CA ASP A 5 9.30 -3.33 9.55
C ASP A 5 9.39 -1.80 9.44
N GLU A 6 10.44 -1.27 8.80
CA GLU A 6 10.56 0.17 8.52
C GLU A 6 9.48 0.65 7.54
N ILE A 7 9.21 -0.13 6.48
CA ILE A 7 8.14 0.17 5.51
C ILE A 7 6.77 0.17 6.20
N ILE A 8 6.49 -0.87 7.00
CA ILE A 8 5.24 -0.98 7.76
C ILE A 8 5.07 0.22 8.70
N SER A 9 6.14 0.61 9.38
CA SER A 9 6.13 1.74 10.31
C SER A 9 5.85 3.06 9.59
N ALA A 10 6.48 3.28 8.43
CA ALA A 10 6.25 4.46 7.60
C ALA A 10 4.80 4.52 7.07
N LEU A 11 4.28 3.41 6.52
CA LEU A 11 2.90 3.35 6.03
C LEU A 11 1.88 3.54 7.16
N LYS A 12 2.17 3.03 8.35
CA LYS A 12 1.33 3.23 9.53
C LYS A 12 1.27 4.70 9.94
N GLN A 13 2.42 5.38 9.94
CA GLN A 13 2.50 6.81 10.22
C GLN A 13 1.74 7.61 9.15
N TYR A 14 2.02 7.34 7.88
CA TYR A 14 1.33 7.97 6.75
C TYR A 14 -0.20 7.82 6.84
N LYS A 15 -0.68 6.61 7.14
CA LYS A 15 -2.10 6.36 7.37
C LYS A 15 -2.63 7.20 8.52
N GLN A 16 -1.95 7.26 9.66
CA GLN A 16 -2.42 8.05 10.80
C GLN A 16 -2.56 9.53 10.47
N ASP A 17 -1.64 10.07 9.69
CA ASP A 17 -1.63 11.49 9.31
C ASP A 17 -2.72 11.82 8.29
N HIS A 18 -2.99 10.93 7.33
CA HIS A 18 -3.87 11.21 6.20
C HIS A 18 -5.23 10.50 6.24
N GLN A 19 -5.47 9.57 7.18
CA GLN A 19 -6.67 8.73 7.20
C GLN A 19 -7.98 9.54 7.22
N LYS A 20 -8.01 10.66 7.98
CA LYS A 20 -9.22 11.49 8.08
C LYS A 20 -9.47 12.34 6.84
N GLU A 21 -8.41 12.85 6.23
CA GLU A 21 -8.51 13.72 5.06
C GLU A 21 -8.85 12.90 3.80
N TYR A 22 -8.17 11.76 3.65
CA TYR A 22 -8.24 10.93 2.46
C TYR A 22 -9.33 9.85 2.56
N GLY A 23 -9.94 9.67 3.73
CA GLY A 23 -10.96 8.63 3.95
C GLY A 23 -10.41 7.22 3.76
N ILE A 24 -9.17 6.98 4.18
CA ILE A 24 -8.50 5.67 4.05
C ILE A 24 -9.16 4.69 5.04
N LYS A 25 -9.81 3.66 4.52
CA LYS A 25 -10.39 2.56 5.30
C LYS A 25 -9.33 1.52 5.67
N SER A 26 -8.55 1.10 4.68
CA SER A 26 -7.45 0.15 4.87
C SER A 26 -6.26 0.54 3.99
N LEU A 27 -5.06 0.31 4.51
CA LEU A 27 -3.78 0.48 3.82
C LEU A 27 -2.89 -0.67 4.26
N GLY A 28 -2.05 -1.16 3.36
CA GLY A 28 -1.10 -2.21 3.69
C GLY A 28 -0.22 -2.58 2.52
N ILE A 29 0.68 -3.53 2.77
CA ILE A 29 1.55 -4.12 1.76
C ILE A 29 1.08 -5.53 1.42
N PHE A 30 1.34 -5.97 0.19
CA PHE A 30 1.09 -7.35 -0.22
C PHE A 30 2.22 -7.84 -1.12
N GLY A 31 2.06 -9.02 -1.73
CA GLY A 31 2.97 -9.49 -2.77
C GLY A 31 4.32 -10.01 -2.25
N SER A 32 5.39 -9.68 -2.97
CA SER A 32 6.74 -10.20 -2.69
C SER A 32 7.37 -9.57 -1.44
N VAL A 33 7.05 -8.30 -1.18
CA VAL A 33 7.55 -7.55 -0.02
C VAL A 33 7.01 -8.11 1.30
N SER A 34 5.75 -8.56 1.33
CA SER A 34 5.17 -9.16 2.55
C SER A 34 5.78 -10.52 2.92
N LYS A 35 6.57 -11.13 2.03
CA LYS A 35 7.28 -12.41 2.26
C LYS A 35 8.74 -12.24 2.69
N GLY A 36 9.21 -11.00 2.89
CA GLY A 36 10.59 -10.71 3.31
C GLY A 36 11.60 -10.66 2.16
N GLU A 37 11.17 -10.75 0.90
CA GLU A 37 12.02 -10.69 -0.28
C GLU A 37 12.13 -9.25 -0.83
N ILE A 38 12.60 -8.31 -0.01
CA ILE A 38 12.93 -6.96 -0.50
C ILE A 38 14.26 -7.02 -1.25
N SER A 39 14.20 -7.05 -2.59
CA SER A 39 15.38 -6.83 -3.42
C SER A 39 15.54 -5.34 -3.74
N LYS A 40 16.76 -4.86 -4.00
CA LYS A 40 17.03 -3.44 -4.32
C LYS A 40 16.30 -2.91 -5.57
N ASN A 41 15.77 -3.80 -6.40
CA ASN A 41 15.07 -3.47 -7.63
C ASN A 41 13.60 -3.91 -7.59
N SER A 42 13.08 -4.34 -6.43
CA SER A 42 11.68 -4.73 -6.31
C SER A 42 10.82 -3.49 -6.10
N ASP A 43 9.70 -3.42 -6.82
CA ASP A 43 8.65 -2.46 -6.56
C ASP A 43 7.92 -2.83 -5.25
N LEU A 44 7.42 -1.83 -4.52
CA LEU A 44 6.63 -2.01 -3.32
C LEU A 44 5.14 -2.12 -3.67
N ASP A 45 4.59 -3.33 -3.58
CA ASP A 45 3.16 -3.59 -3.77
C ASP A 45 2.35 -3.12 -2.55
N ILE A 46 1.58 -2.04 -2.69
CA ILE A 46 0.67 -1.53 -1.64
C ILE A 46 -0.78 -1.62 -2.07
N PHE A 47 -1.66 -1.94 -1.13
CA PHE A 47 -3.10 -1.87 -1.35
C PHE A 47 -3.72 -0.78 -0.51
N VAL A 48 -4.71 -0.08 -1.06
CA VAL A 48 -5.49 0.92 -0.34
C VAL A 48 -6.97 0.76 -0.61
N GLU A 49 -7.78 0.90 0.44
CA GLU A 49 -9.22 0.99 0.37
C GLU A 49 -9.63 2.39 0.82
N LEU A 50 -10.34 3.10 -0.05
CA LEU A 50 -10.85 4.43 0.21
C LEU A 50 -12.36 4.37 0.41
N GLU A 51 -12.88 5.21 1.30
CA GLU A 51 -14.32 5.35 1.50
C GLU A 51 -15.00 5.83 0.22
N LYS A 52 -14.38 6.78 -0.47
CA LYS A 52 -14.82 7.27 -1.78
C LYS A 52 -13.76 6.99 -2.84
N PRO A 53 -14.16 6.48 -4.01
CA PRO A 53 -13.24 6.35 -5.14
C PRO A 53 -12.77 7.72 -5.60
N ASP A 54 -11.46 7.97 -5.52
CA ASP A 54 -10.84 9.14 -6.12
C ASP A 54 -9.51 8.75 -6.77
N LEU A 55 -9.35 9.06 -8.06
CA LEU A 55 -8.16 8.71 -8.82
C LEU A 55 -7.00 9.66 -8.55
N PHE A 56 -7.28 10.94 -8.29
CA PHE A 56 -6.24 11.91 -7.94
C PHE A 56 -5.63 11.55 -6.60
N LEU A 57 -6.48 11.22 -5.63
CA LEU A 57 -6.05 10.78 -4.32
C LEU A 57 -5.18 9.53 -4.34
N LEU A 58 -5.50 8.56 -5.21
CA LEU A 58 -4.65 7.37 -5.38
C LEU A 58 -3.27 7.74 -5.96
N ALA A 59 -3.23 8.68 -6.90
CA ALA A 59 -1.98 9.15 -7.48
C ALA A 59 -1.14 9.90 -6.44
N ASP A 60 -1.78 10.76 -5.63
CA ASP A 60 -1.12 11.49 -4.55
C ASP A 60 -0.56 10.53 -3.51
N ILE A 61 -1.38 9.57 -3.01
CA ILE A 61 -0.92 8.54 -2.06
C ILE A 61 0.26 7.75 -2.60
N LYS A 62 0.22 7.35 -3.87
CA LYS A 62 1.34 6.66 -4.48
C LYS A 62 2.59 7.53 -4.45
N GLN A 63 2.48 8.76 -4.95
CA GLN A 63 3.61 9.66 -5.10
C GLN A 63 4.24 10.00 -3.75
N ASP A 64 3.43 10.25 -2.73
CA ASP A 64 3.90 10.56 -1.38
C ASP A 64 4.69 9.39 -0.79
N ILE A 65 4.18 8.17 -0.90
CA ILE A 65 4.86 6.97 -0.41
C ILE A 65 6.15 6.70 -1.21
N GLU A 66 6.15 6.88 -2.53
CA GLU A 66 7.37 6.76 -3.36
C GLU A 66 8.44 7.75 -2.94
N GLN A 67 8.06 8.99 -2.62
CA GLN A 67 8.97 10.04 -2.18
C GLN A 67 9.51 9.78 -0.76
N ASP A 68 8.64 9.36 0.16
CA ASP A 68 9.00 9.09 1.55
C ASP A 68 9.95 7.90 1.68
N LEU A 69 9.70 6.84 0.89
CA LEU A 69 10.47 5.60 0.93
C LEU A 69 11.63 5.58 -0.07
N ASN A 70 11.60 6.45 -1.08
CA ASN A 70 12.55 6.47 -2.20
C ASN A 70 12.67 5.10 -2.89
N ILE A 71 11.54 4.40 -3.02
CA ILE A 71 11.38 3.08 -3.66
C ILE A 71 10.17 3.20 -4.61
N PRO A 72 10.21 2.61 -5.83
CA PRO A 72 9.04 2.57 -6.69
C PRO A 72 7.86 1.81 -6.04
N VAL A 73 6.64 2.30 -6.21
CA VAL A 73 5.44 1.74 -5.57
C VAL A 73 4.40 1.39 -6.63
N ASP A 74 3.84 0.19 -6.53
CA ASP A 74 2.62 -0.18 -7.23
C ASP A 74 1.42 -0.12 -6.28
N ILE A 75 0.45 0.75 -6.60
CA ILE A 75 -0.73 0.98 -5.77
C ILE A 75 -1.93 0.24 -6.36
N VAL A 76 -2.52 -0.63 -5.55
CA VAL A 76 -3.76 -1.32 -5.89
C VAL A 76 -4.91 -0.78 -5.06
N ARG A 77 -5.94 -0.28 -5.74
CA ARG A 77 -7.19 0.06 -5.07
C ARG A 77 -8.02 -1.18 -4.81
N MET A 78 -8.32 -1.43 -3.53
CA MET A 78 -9.29 -2.43 -3.09
C MET A 78 -10.72 -1.99 -3.41
N ARG A 79 -11.49 -2.90 -4.02
CA ARG A 79 -12.91 -2.72 -4.35
C ARG A 79 -13.59 -4.08 -4.55
N GLU A 80 -14.89 -4.16 -4.27
CA GLU A 80 -15.66 -5.41 -4.32
C GLU A 80 -15.60 -6.12 -5.69
N ASN A 81 -15.60 -5.36 -6.79
CA ASN A 81 -15.60 -5.89 -8.16
C ASN A 81 -14.20 -5.95 -8.81
N MET A 82 -13.13 -6.09 -8.01
CA MET A 82 -11.77 -6.27 -8.56
C MET A 82 -11.50 -7.71 -8.99
N ASN A 83 -10.32 -7.95 -9.60
CA ASN A 83 -9.90 -9.29 -9.97
C ASN A 83 -9.92 -10.21 -8.73
N PRO A 84 -10.73 -11.30 -8.72
CA PRO A 84 -10.86 -12.18 -7.57
C PRO A 84 -9.55 -12.85 -7.14
N LEU A 85 -8.62 -13.06 -8.08
CA LEU A 85 -7.30 -13.61 -7.76
C LEU A 85 -6.47 -12.61 -6.94
N LEU A 86 -6.47 -11.34 -7.36
CA LEU A 86 -5.75 -10.29 -6.65
C LEU A 86 -6.36 -10.05 -5.26
N GLN A 87 -7.68 -10.05 -5.16
CA GLN A 87 -8.38 -9.96 -3.87
C GLN A 87 -7.99 -11.11 -2.93
N LYS A 88 -7.90 -12.36 -3.44
CA LYS A 88 -7.44 -13.51 -2.65
C LYS A 88 -5.98 -13.39 -2.23
N ILE A 89 -5.11 -12.86 -3.08
CA ILE A 89 -3.69 -12.63 -2.75
C ILE A 89 -3.60 -11.61 -1.61
N ILE A 90 -4.29 -10.47 -1.71
CA ILE A 90 -4.29 -9.44 -0.66
C ILE A 90 -4.90 -9.99 0.63
N ALA A 91 -5.98 -10.76 0.55
CA ALA A 91 -6.60 -11.38 1.72
C ALA A 91 -5.70 -12.42 2.41
N ARG A 92 -4.84 -13.12 1.66
CA ARG A 92 -3.97 -14.18 2.18
C ARG A 92 -2.61 -13.67 2.65
N ASP A 93 -1.99 -12.81 1.85
CA ASP A 93 -0.59 -12.39 1.97
C ASP A 93 -0.48 -10.89 2.36
N GLY A 94 -1.60 -10.19 2.55
CA GLY A 94 -1.62 -8.76 2.88
C GLY A 94 -1.32 -8.49 4.35
N ILE A 95 -0.43 -7.53 4.59
CA ILE A 95 -0.09 -7.01 5.92
C ILE A 95 -0.74 -5.63 6.05
N TYR A 96 -1.72 -5.54 6.93
CA TYR A 96 -2.50 -4.33 7.19
C TYR A 96 -1.79 -3.45 8.22
N VAL A 97 -1.81 -2.14 7.99
CA VAL A 97 -1.22 -1.12 8.90
C VAL A 97 -2.24 -0.23 9.55
#